data_AF-A0A927XEC7-F1
#
_entry.id   AF-A0A927XEC7-F1
#
_cell.length_a   1.000
_cell.length_b   1.000
_cell.length_c   1.000
_cell.angle_alpha   90.00
_cell.angle_beta   90.00
_cell.angle_gamma   90.00
#
_symmetry.space_group_name_H-M   'P 1'
#
loop_
_entity.id
_entity.type
_entity.pdbx_description
1 polymer ?
#
loop_
_entity_poly.entity_id
_entity_poly.type
_entity_poly.pdbx_seq_one_letter_code
_entity_poly.pdbx_strand_id
1 'polypeptide(L)'
;MKKIVVINNEFDKKKFLRKIKYYKSFFFRNCKFKLESNIKDSDLEVIITALNIKNRKERITFVYDSACKKIDDYNMNKNICGFINGKCYTQRLNDKINGCCRKCNHQSNNGCTTSNLTCKLFNCSEVCKRIRTIKYEDLIILKCLSINNRIILKHDYFSKREDVLKDLYLNSLILFTFRLIYRTLFKNLDFKR
;
A
#
# COMPACT_ATOMS: atom_id res chain seq x y z
N MET A 1 12.70 -8.61 31.20
CA MET A 1 12.34 -7.18 31.16
C MET A 1 12.10 -6.74 29.72
N LYS A 2 10.99 -6.07 29.40
CA LYS A 2 10.75 -5.52 28.05
C LYS A 2 11.54 -4.22 27.88
N LYS A 3 12.44 -4.16 26.91
CA LYS A 3 13.22 -2.94 26.64
C LYS A 3 12.31 -1.90 25.97
N ILE A 4 12.20 -0.71 26.54
CA ILE A 4 11.39 0.36 25.97
C ILE A 4 12.31 1.29 25.18
N VAL A 5 11.94 1.58 23.92
CA VAL A 5 12.60 2.59 23.09
C VAL A 5 11.63 3.75 22.95
N VAL A 6 12.02 4.91 23.50
CA VAL A 6 11.23 6.15 23.43
C VAL A 6 11.84 7.07 22.37
N ILE A 7 11.00 7.83 21.68
CA ILE A 7 11.39 8.78 20.63
C ILE A 7 10.92 10.15 21.11
N ASN A 8 11.88 11.03 21.41
CA ASN A 8 11.63 12.24 22.21
C ASN A 8 11.94 13.54 21.46
N ASN A 9 12.70 13.48 20.36
CA ASN A 9 13.09 14.67 19.59
C ASN A 9 13.27 14.33 18.10
N GLU A 10 13.44 15.36 17.28
CA GLU A 10 13.64 15.22 15.82
C GLU A 10 14.92 14.43 15.47
N PHE A 11 15.96 14.51 16.30
CA PHE A 11 17.18 13.71 16.10
C PHE A 11 16.91 12.21 16.30
N ASP A 12 16.18 11.85 17.35
CA ASP A 12 15.75 10.49 17.64
C ASP A 12 14.80 9.97 16.58
N LYS A 13 13.89 10.80 16.06
CA LYS A 13 13.03 10.47 14.92
C LYS A 13 13.85 10.12 13.68
N LYS A 14 14.80 10.96 13.28
CA LYS A 14 15.69 10.67 12.12
C LYS A 14 16.47 9.37 12.33
N LYS A 15 17.06 9.20 13.52
CA LYS A 15 17.78 7.98 13.91
C LYS A 15 16.88 6.74 13.88
N PHE A 16 15.65 6.88 14.36
CA PHE A 16 14.65 5.83 14.41
C PHE A 16 14.22 5.37 13.01
N LEU A 17 13.85 6.31 12.14
CA LEU A 17 13.46 6.05 10.76
C LEU A 17 14.55 5.33 9.96
N ARG A 18 15.82 5.71 10.19
CA ARG A 18 16.99 5.05 9.56
C ARG A 18 17.15 3.61 10.05
N LYS A 19 16.77 3.31 11.29
CA LYS A 19 16.95 2.01 11.94
C LYS A 19 15.74 1.08 11.88
N ILE A 20 14.62 1.46 11.25
CA ILE A 20 13.41 0.62 11.10
C ILE A 20 13.74 -0.79 10.60
N LYS A 21 14.66 -0.93 9.64
CA LYS A 21 15.07 -2.24 9.10
C LYS A 21 15.65 -3.18 10.16
N TYR A 22 16.27 -2.64 11.21
CA TYR A 22 16.82 -3.41 12.31
C TYR A 22 15.79 -3.67 13.41
N TYR A 23 14.87 -2.73 13.64
CA TYR A 23 13.83 -2.85 14.67
C TYR A 23 12.78 -3.92 14.40
N LYS A 24 12.69 -4.42 13.16
CA LYS A 24 11.88 -5.58 12.80
C LYS A 24 12.59 -6.94 13.02
N SER A 25 13.88 -6.93 13.35
CA SER A 25 14.67 -8.15 13.52
C SER A 25 14.30 -8.88 14.82
N PHE A 26 14.70 -10.15 14.90
CA PHE A 26 14.47 -10.99 16.08
C PHE A 26 15.00 -10.36 17.38
N PHE A 27 16.11 -9.61 17.31
CA PHE A 27 16.72 -8.92 18.45
C PHE A 27 15.81 -7.90 19.13
N PHE A 28 14.78 -7.39 18.43
CA PHE A 28 13.84 -6.40 18.97
C PHE A 28 12.45 -7.00 19.29
N ARG A 29 12.34 -8.33 19.34
CA ARG A 29 11.08 -9.02 19.68
C ARG A 29 10.57 -8.64 21.07
N ASN A 30 11.49 -8.45 22.03
CA ASN A 30 11.18 -8.06 23.42
C ASN A 30 11.20 -6.54 23.65
N CYS A 31 11.23 -5.74 22.58
CA CYS A 31 11.21 -4.29 22.67
C CYS A 31 9.80 -3.72 22.49
N LYS A 32 9.45 -2.66 23.22
CA LYS A 32 8.26 -1.84 22.98
C LYS A 32 8.69 -0.45 22.55
N PHE A 33 8.15 0.04 21.45
CA PHE A 33 8.38 1.39 20.96
C PHE A 33 7.28 2.30 21.48
N LYS A 34 7.63 3.52 21.91
CA LYS A 34 6.69 4.53 22.37
C LYS A 34 7.07 5.89 21.78
N LEU A 35 6.05 6.66 21.41
CA LEU A 35 6.20 8.07 21.12
C LEU A 35 5.97 8.85 22.41
N GLU A 36 6.78 9.85 22.68
CA GLU A 36 6.52 10.78 23.78
C GLU A 36 5.29 11.63 23.46
N SER A 37 4.46 11.91 24.47
CA SER A 37 3.14 12.58 24.33
C SER A 37 3.20 13.95 23.65
N ASN A 38 4.36 14.57 23.63
CA ASN A 38 4.55 15.95 23.21
C ASN A 38 4.80 16.05 21.69
N ILE A 39 5.07 14.92 21.02
CA ILE A 39 5.28 14.85 19.57
C ILE A 39 3.99 14.36 18.90
N LYS A 40 3.37 15.22 18.08
CA LYS A 40 2.23 14.83 17.23
C LYS A 40 2.73 14.52 15.82
N ASP A 41 2.97 13.24 15.54
CA ASP A 41 3.39 12.77 14.21
C ASP A 41 2.65 11.47 13.87
N SER A 42 1.58 11.60 13.07
CA SER A 42 0.70 10.49 12.72
C SER A 42 1.42 9.39 11.93
N ASP A 43 2.40 9.75 11.08
CA ASP A 43 3.20 8.77 10.35
C ASP A 43 4.09 7.96 11.30
N LEU A 44 4.65 8.62 12.30
CA LEU A 44 5.49 7.97 13.31
C LEU A 44 4.67 7.07 14.25
N GLU A 45 3.49 7.51 14.67
CA GLU A 45 2.56 6.71 15.49
C GLU A 45 2.17 5.40 14.80
N VAL A 46 1.87 5.47 13.51
CA VAL A 46 1.50 4.30 12.71
C VAL A 46 2.70 3.34 12.57
N ILE A 47 3.92 3.85 12.38
CA ILE A 47 5.14 3.02 12.34
C ILE A 47 5.40 2.33 13.69
N ILE A 48 5.25 3.06 14.79
CA ILE A 48 5.42 2.52 16.15
C ILE A 48 4.40 1.41 16.41
N THR A 49 3.15 1.65 16.04
CA THR A 49 2.08 0.65 16.13
C THR A 49 2.47 -0.60 15.34
N ALA A 50 2.93 -0.46 14.09
CA ALA A 50 3.39 -1.59 13.27
C ALA A 50 4.54 -2.36 13.93
N LEU A 51 5.57 -1.69 14.47
CA LEU A 51 6.73 -2.34 15.10
C LEU A 51 6.39 -3.01 16.45
N ASN A 52 5.32 -2.56 17.11
CA ASN A 52 4.81 -3.19 18.32
C ASN A 52 4.03 -4.48 18.03
N ILE A 53 3.52 -4.68 16.81
CA ILE A 53 2.93 -5.96 16.37
C ILE A 53 4.05 -7.00 16.15
N LYS A 54 4.05 -8.05 16.98
CA LYS A 54 5.13 -9.05 17.00
C LYS A 54 4.93 -10.17 15.99
N ASN A 55 3.69 -10.57 15.74
CA ASN A 55 3.38 -11.53 14.67
C ASN A 55 3.69 -10.90 13.31
N ARG A 56 4.52 -11.59 12.52
CA ARG A 56 4.97 -11.10 11.21
C ARG A 56 3.80 -10.91 10.24
N LYS A 57 2.84 -11.84 10.18
CA LYS A 57 1.71 -11.79 9.24
C LYS A 57 0.79 -10.63 9.61
N GLU A 58 0.36 -10.56 10.87
CA GLU A 58 -0.48 -9.45 11.38
C GLU A 58 0.17 -8.09 11.14
N ARG A 59 1.48 -7.96 11.37
CA ARG A 59 2.21 -6.73 11.10
C ARG A 59 2.18 -6.37 9.61
N ILE A 60 2.39 -7.34 8.73
CA ILE A 60 2.31 -7.11 7.27
C ILE A 60 0.90 -6.68 6.87
N THR A 61 -0.14 -7.33 7.39
CA THR A 61 -1.55 -6.96 7.17
C THR A 61 -1.81 -5.53 7.62
N PHE A 62 -1.44 -5.19 8.86
CA PHE A 62 -1.58 -3.85 9.41
C PHE A 62 -0.88 -2.79 8.56
N VAL A 63 0.36 -3.06 8.13
CA VAL A 63 1.11 -2.13 7.28
C VAL A 63 0.43 -1.93 5.92
N TYR A 64 -0.08 -3.00 5.33
CA TYR A 64 -0.78 -2.96 4.05
C TYR A 64 -2.08 -2.15 4.14
N ASP A 65 -2.92 -2.45 5.13
CA ASP A 65 -4.22 -1.82 5.31
C ASP A 65 -4.06 -0.34 5.69
N SER A 66 -3.10 -0.01 6.55
CA SER A 66 -2.81 1.37 6.92
C SER A 66 -2.31 2.18 5.73
N ALA A 67 -1.51 1.58 4.84
CA ALA A 67 -1.07 2.23 3.61
C ALA A 67 -2.25 2.49 2.65
N CYS A 68 -3.17 1.54 2.50
CA CYS A 68 -4.39 1.72 1.71
C CYS A 68 -5.26 2.84 2.30
N LYS A 69 -5.49 2.80 3.62
CA LYS A 69 -6.27 3.81 4.34
C LYS A 69 -5.69 5.20 4.15
N LYS A 70 -4.36 5.37 4.24
CA LYS A 70 -3.71 6.68 4.01
C LYS A 70 -4.02 7.24 2.62
N ILE A 71 -4.09 6.40 1.58
CA ILE A 71 -4.45 6.84 0.23
C ILE A 71 -5.93 7.21 0.15
N ASP A 72 -6.80 6.40 0.74
CA ASP A 72 -8.24 6.64 0.75
C ASP A 72 -8.59 7.92 1.51
N ASP A 73 -8.04 8.11 2.71
CA ASP A 73 -8.20 9.32 3.53
C ASP A 73 -7.70 10.56 2.78
N TYR A 74 -6.58 10.46 2.05
CA TYR A 74 -6.07 11.57 1.25
C TYR A 74 -6.99 11.93 0.08
N ASN A 75 -7.61 10.95 -0.56
CA ASN A 75 -8.50 11.14 -1.69
C ASN A 75 -9.96 11.36 -1.28
N MET A 76 -10.29 11.22 0.01
CA MET A 76 -11.63 11.38 0.54
C MET A 76 -12.18 12.76 0.16
N ASN A 77 -13.39 12.77 -0.40
CA ASN A 77 -14.09 13.98 -0.90
C ASN A 77 -13.36 14.73 -2.03
N LYS A 78 -12.26 14.18 -2.57
CA LYS A 78 -11.58 14.72 -3.75
C LYS A 78 -12.07 13.93 -4.95
N ASN A 79 -12.83 14.57 -5.84
CA ASN A 79 -13.18 13.98 -7.14
C ASN A 79 -11.95 13.96 -8.07
N ILE A 80 -10.90 13.22 -7.70
CA ILE A 80 -9.57 13.25 -8.32
C ILE A 80 -9.63 12.90 -9.82
N CYS A 81 -10.50 11.95 -10.16
CA CYS A 81 -10.71 11.48 -11.53
C CYS A 81 -11.69 12.38 -12.31
N GLY A 82 -12.31 13.37 -11.66
CA GLY A 82 -13.27 14.28 -12.28
C GLY A 82 -14.48 13.53 -12.86
N PHE A 83 -15.08 12.64 -12.08
CA PHE A 83 -16.30 11.93 -12.46
C PHE A 83 -17.47 12.89 -12.62
N ILE A 84 -18.17 12.76 -13.76
CA ILE A 84 -19.46 13.37 -14.04
C ILE A 84 -20.30 12.30 -14.76
N ASN A 85 -21.54 12.08 -14.32
CA ASN A 85 -22.46 11.08 -14.89
C ASN A 85 -21.83 9.68 -15.05
N GLY A 86 -21.11 9.20 -14.03
CA GLY A 86 -20.48 7.88 -14.01
C GLY A 86 -19.22 7.73 -14.88
N LYS A 87 -18.78 8.78 -15.58
CA LYS A 87 -17.57 8.79 -16.42
C LYS A 87 -16.50 9.72 -15.88
N CYS A 88 -15.26 9.24 -15.76
CA CYS A 88 -14.12 10.10 -15.41
C CYS A 88 -13.70 10.99 -16.60
N TYR A 89 -12.78 11.93 -16.38
CA TYR A 89 -12.33 12.87 -17.42
C TYR A 89 -11.94 12.18 -18.74
N THR A 90 -11.09 11.14 -18.68
CA THR A 90 -10.65 10.40 -19.88
C THR A 90 -11.77 9.56 -20.50
N GLN A 91 -12.71 9.07 -19.70
CA GLN A 91 -13.85 8.28 -20.16
C GLN A 91 -14.95 9.12 -20.79
N ARG A 92 -15.00 10.43 -20.55
CA ARG A 92 -15.95 11.31 -21.24
C ARG A 92 -15.65 11.47 -22.72
N LEU A 93 -14.40 11.21 -23.13
CA LEU A 93 -13.97 11.28 -24.52
C LEU A 93 -14.18 9.96 -25.28
N ASN A 94 -14.55 8.87 -24.58
CA ASN A 94 -14.63 7.52 -25.13
C ASN A 94 -15.90 6.77 -24.64
N ASP A 95 -16.16 5.57 -25.15
CA ASP A 95 -17.32 4.75 -24.73
C ASP A 95 -17.09 3.90 -23.46
N LYS A 96 -15.94 4.05 -22.80
CA LYS A 96 -15.62 3.30 -21.59
C LYS A 96 -16.34 3.88 -20.37
N ILE A 97 -16.83 3.00 -19.49
CA ILE A 97 -17.56 3.36 -18.27
C ILE A 97 -16.79 2.80 -17.05
N ASN A 98 -17.08 3.27 -15.83
CA ASN A 98 -16.64 2.69 -14.54
C ASN A 98 -15.20 3.00 -14.06
N GLY A 99 -14.55 4.06 -14.55
CA GLY A 99 -13.39 4.66 -13.89
C GLY A 99 -11.99 4.05 -14.08
N CYS A 100 -11.88 2.73 -14.32
CA CYS A 100 -10.58 2.09 -14.53
C CYS A 100 -10.14 2.24 -15.99
N CYS A 101 -8.97 2.83 -16.24
CA CYS A 101 -8.42 2.96 -17.60
C CYS A 101 -7.98 1.62 -18.22
N ARG A 102 -7.91 0.54 -17.43
CA ARG A 102 -7.46 -0.80 -17.84
C ARG A 102 -8.54 -1.83 -17.51
N LYS A 103 -8.72 -2.86 -18.36
CA LYS A 103 -9.64 -3.98 -18.07
C LYS A 103 -9.16 -4.71 -16.80
N CYS A 104 -10.07 -4.97 -15.86
CA CYS A 104 -9.76 -5.63 -14.59
C CYS A 104 -10.94 -6.50 -14.14
N ASN A 105 -10.67 -7.75 -13.76
CA ASN A 105 -11.70 -8.72 -13.34
C ASN A 105 -12.29 -8.43 -11.95
N HIS A 106 -11.82 -7.38 -11.29
CA HIS A 106 -12.30 -6.95 -9.97
C HIS A 106 -13.11 -5.66 -10.04
N GLN A 107 -13.44 -5.18 -11.25
CA GLN A 107 -14.32 -4.05 -11.47
C GLN A 107 -15.78 -4.50 -11.41
N SER A 108 -16.61 -3.73 -10.72
CA SER A 108 -18.07 -3.85 -10.68
C SER A 108 -18.71 -2.56 -11.18
N ASN A 109 -20.04 -2.54 -11.30
CA ASN A 109 -20.81 -1.33 -11.64
C ASN A 109 -20.59 -0.20 -10.62
N ASN A 110 -20.26 -0.54 -9.37
CA ASN A 110 -20.00 0.42 -8.30
C ASN A 110 -18.50 0.71 -8.13
N GLY A 111 -17.66 0.33 -9.10
CA GLY A 111 -16.22 0.51 -9.07
C GLY A 111 -15.43 -0.72 -8.61
N CYS A 112 -14.22 -0.51 -8.11
CA CYS A 112 -13.29 -1.60 -7.75
C CYS A 112 -13.74 -2.32 -6.47
N THR A 113 -13.84 -3.65 -6.52
CA THR A 113 -14.25 -4.51 -5.38
C THR A 113 -13.10 -4.93 -4.47
N THR A 114 -11.86 -4.62 -4.84
CA THR A 114 -10.66 -4.99 -4.07
C THR A 114 -9.91 -3.76 -3.57
N SER A 115 -9.44 -3.83 -2.32
CA SER A 115 -8.53 -2.86 -1.74
C SER A 115 -7.08 -3.20 -2.08
N ASN A 116 -6.71 -3.04 -3.35
CA ASN A 116 -5.34 -3.28 -3.80
C ASN A 116 -4.48 -2.00 -3.69
N LEU A 117 -3.44 -2.03 -2.86
CA LEU A 117 -2.53 -0.90 -2.63
C LEU A 117 -1.91 -0.36 -3.92
N THR A 118 -1.39 -1.24 -4.76
CA THR A 118 -0.70 -0.88 -6.00
C THR A 118 -1.65 -0.23 -7.00
N CYS A 119 -2.89 -0.72 -7.08
CA CYS A 119 -3.95 -0.11 -7.87
C CYS A 119 -4.38 1.25 -7.31
N LYS A 120 -4.43 1.43 -5.98
CA LYS A 120 -4.75 2.73 -5.36
C LYS A 120 -3.69 3.80 -5.65
N LEU A 121 -2.42 3.41 -5.80
CA LEU A 121 -1.34 4.30 -6.22
C LEU A 121 -1.33 4.56 -7.73
N PHE A 122 -2.07 3.77 -8.52
CA PHE A 122 -2.13 3.93 -9.97
C PHE A 122 -2.99 5.15 -10.33
N ASN A 123 -2.34 6.22 -10.75
CA ASN A 123 -2.99 7.43 -11.23
C ASN A 123 -2.73 7.59 -12.74
N CYS A 124 -3.77 7.97 -13.50
CA CYS A 124 -3.59 8.26 -14.93
C CYS A 124 -2.93 9.64 -15.13
N SER A 125 -2.38 9.86 -16.34
CA SER A 125 -1.72 11.12 -16.71
C SER A 125 -2.59 12.35 -16.45
N GLU A 126 -3.89 12.26 -16.75
CA GLU A 126 -4.84 13.36 -16.56
C GLU A 126 -5.10 13.71 -15.09
N VAL A 127 -4.97 12.75 -14.17
CA VAL A 127 -5.02 13.05 -12.72
C VAL A 127 -3.72 13.73 -12.31
N CYS A 128 -2.57 13.18 -12.72
CA CYS A 128 -1.25 13.71 -12.37
C CYS A 128 -0.99 15.14 -12.86
N LYS A 129 -1.64 15.58 -13.95
CA LYS A 129 -1.57 16.97 -14.45
C LYS A 129 -2.36 17.97 -13.59
N ARG A 130 -3.47 17.54 -13.00
CA ARG A 130 -4.42 18.44 -12.32
C ARG A 130 -4.21 18.53 -10.82
N ILE A 131 -3.72 17.44 -10.20
CA ILE A 131 -3.54 17.38 -8.76
C ILE A 131 -2.24 16.68 -8.39
N ARG A 132 -1.69 17.03 -7.22
CA ARG A 132 -0.64 16.25 -6.59
C ARG A 132 -1.24 14.92 -6.12
N THR A 133 -0.64 13.82 -6.54
CA THR A 133 -1.04 12.46 -6.14
C THR A 133 -0.10 11.93 -5.06
N ILE A 134 -0.60 11.03 -4.21
CA ILE A 134 0.25 10.25 -3.31
C ILE A 134 1.10 9.31 -4.13
N LYS A 135 2.40 9.32 -3.86
CA LYS A 135 3.39 8.42 -4.43
C LYS A 135 3.76 7.33 -3.43
N TYR A 136 4.41 6.29 -3.94
CA TYR A 136 4.90 5.17 -3.12
C TYR A 136 5.85 5.66 -2.00
N GLU A 137 6.64 6.69 -2.28
CA GLU A 137 7.61 7.28 -1.36
C GLU A 137 6.95 8.02 -0.19
N ASP A 138 5.72 8.52 -0.37
CA ASP A 138 4.95 9.22 0.67
C ASP A 138 4.39 8.24 1.73
N LEU A 139 4.41 6.94 1.44
CA LEU A 139 3.94 5.87 2.34
C LEU A 139 5.09 5.36 3.24
N ILE A 140 5.51 6.19 4.19
CA ILE A 140 6.65 5.90 5.08
C ILE A 140 6.47 4.56 5.82
N ILE A 141 5.23 4.19 6.17
CA ILE A 141 4.89 2.92 6.83
C ILE A 141 5.43 1.68 6.09
N LEU A 142 5.56 1.74 4.76
CA LEU A 142 6.09 0.63 3.95
C LEU A 142 7.55 0.29 4.30
N LYS A 143 8.29 1.19 4.97
CA LYS A 143 9.62 0.89 5.52
C LYS A 143 9.60 -0.26 6.54
N CYS A 144 8.46 -0.56 7.15
CA CYS A 144 8.27 -1.70 8.05
C CYS A 144 8.31 -3.06 7.33
N LEU A 145 8.16 -3.08 5.99
CA LEU A 145 8.22 -4.30 5.19
C LEU A 145 9.66 -4.71 4.86
N SER A 146 9.84 -5.94 4.39
CA SER A 146 11.10 -6.40 3.79
C SER A 146 11.35 -5.70 2.44
N ILE A 147 12.57 -5.82 1.92
CA ILE A 147 12.89 -5.32 0.57
C ILE A 147 12.05 -6.08 -0.47
N ASN A 148 12.00 -7.42 -0.39
CA ASN A 148 11.21 -8.25 -1.29
C ASN A 148 9.72 -7.89 -1.27
N ASN A 149 9.12 -7.72 -0.10
CA ASN A 149 7.70 -7.31 0.01
C ASN A 149 7.45 -5.96 -0.67
N ARG A 150 8.38 -5.01 -0.55
CA ARG A 150 8.27 -3.72 -1.24
C ARG A 150 8.40 -3.86 -2.76
N ILE A 151 9.21 -4.78 -3.25
CA ILE A 151 9.30 -5.09 -4.68
C ILE A 151 7.98 -5.72 -5.16
N ILE A 152 7.46 -6.72 -4.48
CA ILE A 152 6.17 -7.36 -4.77
C ILE A 152 5.07 -6.29 -4.89
N LEU A 153 4.97 -5.41 -3.89
CA LEU A 153 3.98 -4.32 -3.88
C LEU A 153 4.09 -3.35 -5.05
N LYS A 154 5.27 -3.13 -5.64
CA LYS A 154 5.40 -2.23 -6.80
C LYS A 154 4.82 -2.82 -8.08
N HIS A 155 4.62 -4.14 -8.13
CA HIS A 155 4.21 -4.86 -9.33
C HIS A 155 2.86 -5.58 -9.21
N ASP A 156 2.24 -5.60 -8.02
CA ASP A 156 1.03 -6.40 -7.77
C ASP A 156 -0.29 -5.69 -8.12
N TYR A 157 -0.43 -5.29 -9.39
CA TYR A 157 -1.67 -4.70 -9.92
C TYR A 157 -2.74 -5.75 -10.18
N PHE A 158 -4.02 -5.36 -10.13
CA PHE A 158 -5.18 -6.16 -10.54
C PHE A 158 -5.33 -7.48 -9.78
N SER A 159 -4.99 -7.47 -8.49
CA SER A 159 -5.07 -8.63 -7.60
C SER A 159 -5.99 -8.34 -6.42
N LYS A 160 -6.61 -9.39 -5.86
CA LYS A 160 -7.34 -9.28 -4.58
C LYS A 160 -6.37 -8.98 -3.45
N ARG A 161 -6.82 -8.20 -2.46
CA ARG A 161 -6.05 -7.89 -1.24
C ARG A 161 -5.48 -9.16 -0.59
N GLU A 162 -6.29 -10.21 -0.49
CA GLU A 162 -5.94 -11.47 0.16
C GLU A 162 -4.83 -12.20 -0.59
N ASP A 163 -4.85 -12.14 -1.92
CA ASP A 163 -3.80 -12.75 -2.76
C ASP A 163 -2.49 -11.97 -2.68
N VAL A 164 -2.57 -10.63 -2.60
CA VAL A 164 -1.39 -9.79 -2.33
C VAL A 164 -0.79 -10.17 -0.97
N LEU A 165 -1.61 -10.26 0.07
CA LEU A 165 -1.16 -10.59 1.42
C LEU A 165 -0.49 -11.97 1.48
N LYS A 166 -1.03 -12.99 0.78
CA LYS A 166 -0.38 -14.31 0.66
C LYS A 166 1.05 -14.19 0.13
N ASP A 167 1.26 -13.43 -0.95
CA ASP A 167 2.61 -13.23 -1.50
C ASP A 167 3.53 -12.49 -0.53
N LEU A 168 3.02 -11.47 0.17
CA LEU A 168 3.81 -10.74 1.17
C LEU A 168 4.16 -11.61 2.38
N TYR A 169 3.31 -12.56 2.74
CA TYR A 169 3.60 -13.55 3.77
C TYR A 169 4.66 -14.54 3.32
N LEU A 170 4.60 -15.02 2.07
CA LEU A 170 5.63 -15.90 1.49
C LEU A 170 6.96 -15.17 1.32
N ASN A 171 6.95 -13.88 0.95
CA ASN A 171 8.14 -13.04 0.77
C ASN A 171 9.14 -13.63 -0.25
N SER A 172 8.64 -14.41 -1.21
CA SER A 172 9.40 -15.05 -2.28
C SER A 172 9.13 -14.36 -3.61
N LEU A 173 10.17 -13.72 -4.16
CA LEU A 173 10.09 -13.08 -5.48
C LEU A 173 9.90 -14.11 -6.59
N ILE A 174 10.48 -15.30 -6.44
CA ILE A 174 10.37 -16.38 -7.42
C ILE A 174 8.91 -16.82 -7.56
N LEU A 175 8.25 -17.14 -6.44
CA LEU A 175 6.84 -17.55 -6.44
C LEU A 175 5.92 -16.42 -6.95
N PHE A 176 6.22 -15.17 -6.56
CA PHE A 176 5.50 -14.00 -7.07
C PHE A 176 5.62 -13.87 -8.60
N THR A 177 6.83 -13.99 -9.15
CA THR A 177 7.07 -13.93 -10.60
C THR A 177 6.36 -15.07 -11.33
N PHE A 178 6.44 -16.30 -10.82
CA PHE A 178 5.69 -17.42 -11.38
C PHE A 178 4.18 -17.16 -11.39
N ARG A 179 3.62 -16.60 -10.30
CA ARG A 179 2.21 -16.22 -10.23
C ARG A 179 1.85 -15.15 -11.28
N LEU A 180 2.71 -14.14 -11.48
CA LEU A 180 2.49 -13.11 -12.50
C LEU A 180 2.52 -13.69 -13.91
N ILE A 181 3.49 -14.57 -14.21
CA ILE A 181 3.60 -15.26 -15.50
C ILE A 181 2.37 -16.13 -15.73
N TYR A 182 1.99 -16.94 -14.74
CA TYR A 182 0.81 -17.79 -14.81
C TYR A 182 -0.45 -16.97 -15.07
N ARG A 183 -0.64 -15.85 -14.37
CA ARG A 183 -1.77 -14.95 -14.63
C ARG A 183 -1.74 -14.40 -16.06
N THR A 184 -0.57 -13.98 -16.53
CA THR A 184 -0.42 -13.38 -17.86
C THR A 184 -0.66 -14.38 -18.98
N LEU A 185 -0.24 -15.64 -18.82
CA LEU A 185 -0.40 -16.68 -19.83
C LEU A 185 -1.78 -17.32 -19.81
N PHE A 186 -2.31 -17.62 -18.61
CA PHE A 186 -3.51 -18.45 -18.47
C PHE A 186 -4.78 -17.68 -18.12
N LYS A 187 -4.68 -16.53 -17.42
CA LYS A 187 -5.86 -15.69 -17.11
C LYS A 187 -6.12 -14.58 -18.13
N ASN A 188 -5.17 -14.28 -19.02
CA ASN A 188 -5.43 -13.33 -20.11
C ASN A 188 -6.24 -13.92 -21.28
N LEU A 189 -6.53 -15.22 -21.26
CA LEU A 189 -7.41 -15.85 -22.25
C LEU A 189 -8.86 -15.34 -22.15
N ASP A 190 -9.27 -14.75 -21.02
CA ASP A 190 -10.60 -14.16 -20.82
C ASP A 190 -10.71 -12.67 -21.25
N PHE A 191 -9.64 -12.03 -21.74
CA PHE A 191 -9.68 -10.62 -22.16
C PHE A 191 -10.04 -10.40 -23.64
N LYS A 192 -10.26 -11.48 -24.41
CA LYS A 192 -10.87 -11.42 -25.75
C LYS A 192 -12.40 -11.57 -25.64
N ARG A 193 -13.06 -10.44 -25.42
CA ARG A 193 -14.28 -9.98 -26.11
C ARG A 193 -14.47 -8.50 -25.77
#